data_AF-A0AA88TGR2-F1
#
_entry.id   AF-A0AA88TGR2-F1
#
_cell.length_a   1.000
_cell.length_b   1.000
_cell.length_c   1.000
_cell.angle_alpha   90.00
_cell.angle_beta   90.00
_cell.angle_gamma   90.00
#
_symmetry.space_group_name_H-M   'P 1'
#
loop_
_entity.id
_entity.type
_entity.pdbx_description
1 polymer ?
#
loop_
_entity_poly.entity_id
_entity_poly.type
_entity_poly.pdbx_seq_one_letter_code
_entity_poly.pdbx_strand_id
1 'polypeptide(L)'
;MLPAKVGKQLGRPTYSLTGWLVTKFFKWHNLILEENAVKLSNIQPNDTVLELGHGPGFGLQVASQLLMGLEGKLIGVDYSQYMHEMASKRMKEQISRGKVVLYCSDLVNMPIEENTVDKVFHCNCYYFWPDLKAGARAIHRVMKPGGTMVTTLRLDSVIKAANINVLTGDKSEWRSGESWRPEVYMEALQSCGFTDSTSKTLGATTSIVVMQRISRLKRELQLLSAEPPPGVSCWQIEGRVDELQAQIVGGANTPYEGGVFTLEINIPERYPFEPPKMRFVTPIYHPNIDNAGRICLDALKLPPKGAWRPSLNISTVLTSIQLLMAEPNPDDPLMADISSEFKYNKPLYLEKAKKWTTEHAIQKNKGCLETDEKTAENKTKKTAHKREALSAHENLEHTKKVCMQ
;
A
#
# COMPACT_ATOMS: atom_id res chain seq x y z
N MET A 1 38.42 18.86 17.26
CA MET A 1 37.63 18.75 18.51
C MET A 1 36.36 19.62 18.55
N LEU A 2 36.37 20.87 18.06
CA LEU A 2 35.19 21.76 18.14
C LEU A 2 33.96 21.28 17.34
N PRO A 3 34.10 20.78 16.09
CA PRO A 3 32.95 20.34 15.28
C PRO A 3 32.22 19.10 15.85
N ALA A 4 32.97 18.14 16.40
CA ALA A 4 32.40 16.94 17.03
C ALA A 4 31.60 17.27 18.30
N LYS A 5 32.04 18.25 19.10
CA LYS A 5 31.29 18.72 20.29
C LYS A 5 29.97 19.40 19.90
N VAL A 6 29.96 20.15 18.80
CA VAL A 6 28.74 20.77 18.25
C VAL A 6 27.77 19.70 17.73
N GLY A 7 28.27 18.71 16.99
CA GLY A 7 27.46 17.57 16.50
C GLY A 7 26.81 16.78 17.63
N LYS A 8 27.53 16.55 18.73
CA LYS A 8 27.00 15.88 19.93
C LYS A 8 25.87 16.68 20.57
N GLN A 9 25.95 18.01 20.59
CA GLN A 9 24.87 18.87 21.13
C GLN A 9 23.69 19.02 20.17
N LEU A 10 23.89 18.89 18.86
CA LEU A 10 22.81 18.86 17.88
C LEU A 10 21.99 17.57 17.96
N GLY A 11 22.64 16.43 18.22
CA GLY A 11 21.96 15.16 18.47
C GLY A 11 21.41 15.07 19.90
N ARG A 12 22.26 15.31 20.90
CA ARG A 12 21.96 15.16 22.34
C ARG A 12 22.08 16.51 23.10
N PRO A 13 21.13 17.44 22.95
CA PRO A 13 21.16 18.71 23.69
C PRO A 13 21.09 18.51 25.21
N THR A 14 21.80 19.35 25.96
CA THR A 14 21.82 19.35 27.44
C THR A 14 21.37 20.69 28.04
N TYR A 15 21.15 20.79 29.37
CA TYR A 15 20.78 22.03 30.09
C TYR A 15 21.85 23.16 30.09
N SER A 16 22.74 23.18 29.09
CA SER A 16 23.74 24.22 28.94
C SER A 16 23.18 25.45 28.20
N LEU A 17 23.85 26.59 28.35
CA LEU A 17 23.57 27.81 27.56
C LEU A 17 23.58 27.50 26.04
N THR A 18 24.48 26.60 25.63
CA THR A 18 24.55 26.10 24.24
C THR A 18 23.32 25.29 23.84
N GLY A 19 22.78 24.42 24.71
CA GLY A 19 21.54 23.68 24.43
C GLY A 19 20.31 24.59 24.31
N TRP A 20 20.24 25.65 25.11
CA TRP A 20 19.18 26.66 25.01
C TRP A 20 19.22 27.43 23.68
N LEU A 21 20.40 27.87 23.25
CA LEU A 21 20.61 28.54 21.95
C LEU A 21 20.27 27.62 20.77
N VAL A 22 20.69 26.35 20.85
CA VAL A 22 20.35 25.32 19.86
C VAL A 22 18.83 25.15 19.74
N THR A 23 18.09 25.23 20.84
CA THR A 23 16.63 25.10 20.82
C THR A 23 15.92 26.30 20.16
N LYS A 24 16.41 27.52 20.40
CA LYS A 24 15.93 28.73 19.70
C LYS A 24 16.20 28.64 18.19
N PHE A 25 17.36 28.13 17.79
CA PHE A 25 17.71 27.88 16.39
C PHE A 25 16.78 26.84 15.74
N PHE A 26 16.54 25.69 16.41
CA PHE A 26 15.65 24.65 15.91
C PHE A 26 14.23 25.15 15.63
N LYS A 27 13.67 26.00 16.52
CA LYS A 27 12.35 26.60 16.32
C LYS A 27 12.24 27.32 14.97
N TRP A 28 13.26 28.10 14.60
CA TRP A 28 13.20 28.92 13.39
C TRP A 28 13.52 28.13 12.12
N HIS A 29 14.36 27.10 12.23
CA HIS A 29 14.88 26.37 11.08
C HIS A 29 14.07 25.12 10.70
N ASN A 30 13.52 24.42 11.70
CA ASN A 30 12.84 23.13 11.50
C ASN A 30 11.31 23.23 11.42
N LEU A 31 10.67 24.32 11.85
CA LEU A 31 9.20 24.39 11.88
C LEU A 31 8.57 24.10 10.51
N ILE A 32 9.11 24.67 9.44
CA ILE A 32 8.64 24.40 8.06
C ILE A 32 8.81 22.93 7.68
N LEU A 33 9.88 22.27 8.14
CA LEU A 33 10.11 20.84 7.90
C LEU A 33 9.08 19.98 8.63
N GLU A 34 8.81 20.32 9.88
CA GLU A 34 7.79 19.65 10.70
C GLU A 34 6.40 19.79 10.07
N GLU A 35 6.00 21.01 9.71
CA GLU A 35 4.71 21.26 9.04
C GLU A 35 4.59 20.50 7.72
N ASN A 36 5.66 20.47 6.92
CA ASN A 36 5.67 19.70 5.68
C ASN A 36 5.59 18.19 5.92
N ALA A 37 6.29 17.67 6.93
CA ALA A 37 6.23 16.25 7.29
C ALA A 37 4.81 15.85 7.72
N VAL A 38 4.18 16.67 8.57
CA VAL A 38 2.79 16.47 9.01
C VAL A 38 1.82 16.52 7.83
N LYS A 39 1.95 17.54 6.96
CA LYS A 39 1.10 17.69 5.77
C LYS A 39 1.23 16.49 4.82
N LEU A 40 2.46 16.05 4.54
CA LEU A 40 2.72 14.91 3.65
C LEU A 40 2.29 13.57 4.25
N SER A 41 2.21 13.48 5.58
CA SER A 41 1.74 12.28 6.28
C SER A 41 0.25 12.01 6.05
N ASN A 42 -0.51 13.01 5.59
CA ASN A 42 -1.95 12.92 5.34
C ASN A 42 -2.71 12.32 6.55
N ILE A 43 -2.41 12.85 7.73
CA ILE A 43 -2.98 12.40 9.01
C ILE A 43 -4.50 12.55 8.98
N GLN A 44 -5.20 11.49 9.35
CA GLN A 44 -6.65 11.47 9.52
C GLN A 44 -7.04 11.67 10.99
N PRO A 45 -8.26 12.13 11.29
CA PRO A 45 -8.64 12.52 12.66
C PRO A 45 -8.53 11.42 13.73
N ASN A 46 -8.64 10.15 13.34
CA ASN A 46 -8.57 8.98 14.24
C ASN A 46 -7.25 8.21 14.15
N ASP A 47 -6.26 8.69 13.38
CA ASP A 47 -4.99 7.99 13.24
C ASP A 47 -4.24 7.91 14.59
N THR A 48 -3.53 6.81 14.81
CA THR A 48 -2.43 6.77 15.77
C THR A 48 -1.14 7.18 15.05
N VAL A 49 -0.57 8.31 15.46
CA VAL A 49 0.58 8.93 14.79
C VAL A 49 1.81 8.87 15.70
N LEU A 50 2.98 8.57 15.14
CA LEU A 50 4.26 8.55 15.82
C LEU A 50 5.23 9.56 15.22
N GLU A 51 5.80 10.42 16.07
CA GLU A 51 6.94 11.28 15.73
C GLU A 51 8.23 10.73 16.36
N LEU A 52 9.27 10.53 15.53
CA LEU A 52 10.57 10.05 15.99
C LEU A 52 11.58 11.20 16.06
N GLY A 53 12.22 11.36 17.21
CA GLY A 53 13.08 12.50 17.50
C GLY A 53 12.26 13.78 17.59
N HIS A 54 11.19 13.78 18.38
CA HIS A 54 10.24 14.89 18.47
C HIS A 54 10.86 16.22 18.94
N GLY A 55 12.10 16.18 19.45
CA GLY A 55 12.84 17.33 19.90
C GLY A 55 12.01 18.14 20.91
N PRO A 56 11.88 19.46 20.76
CA PRO A 56 11.11 20.27 21.70
C PRO A 56 9.58 20.13 21.52
N GLY A 57 9.10 19.38 20.52
CA GLY A 57 7.68 19.07 20.29
C GLY A 57 6.95 20.02 19.33
N PHE A 58 7.62 20.56 18.30
CA PHE A 58 6.94 21.41 17.30
C PHE A 58 6.11 20.59 16.31
N GLY A 59 6.66 19.50 15.78
CA GLY A 59 5.89 18.55 14.96
C GLY A 59 4.68 18.03 15.70
N LEU A 60 4.87 17.66 16.98
CA LEU A 60 3.80 17.19 17.84
C LEU A 60 2.64 18.20 17.93
N GLN A 61 2.98 19.47 18.08
CA GLN A 61 1.99 20.53 18.19
C GLN A 61 1.17 20.66 16.91
N VAL A 62 1.82 20.62 15.74
CA VAL A 62 1.15 20.70 14.43
C VAL A 62 0.29 19.44 14.19
N ALA A 63 0.85 18.25 14.39
CA ALA A 63 0.14 16.98 14.21
C ALA A 63 -1.10 16.86 15.10
N SER A 64 -1.01 17.32 16.36
CA SER A 64 -2.12 17.26 17.32
C SER A 64 -3.36 18.03 16.88
N GLN A 65 -3.21 19.05 16.03
CA GLN A 65 -4.34 19.83 15.50
C GLN A 65 -5.18 19.04 14.49
N LEU A 66 -4.61 18.00 13.86
CA LEU A 66 -5.31 17.17 12.89
C LEU A 66 -6.03 15.99 13.55
N LEU A 67 -5.61 15.60 14.76
CA LEU A 67 -6.13 14.45 15.51
C LEU A 67 -7.36 14.80 16.35
N MET A 68 -8.40 15.31 15.69
CA MET A 68 -9.63 15.80 16.33
C MET A 68 -10.63 14.69 16.66
N GLY A 69 -10.44 13.48 16.14
CA GLY A 69 -11.33 12.35 16.37
C GLY A 69 -11.16 11.74 17.75
N LEU A 70 -12.14 10.97 18.23
CA LEU A 70 -12.13 10.41 19.59
C LEU A 70 -10.96 9.45 19.82
N GLU A 71 -10.62 8.64 18.82
CA GLU A 71 -9.56 7.63 18.89
C GLU A 71 -8.18 8.17 18.49
N GLY A 72 -8.12 9.35 17.88
CA GLY A 72 -6.87 9.95 17.42
C GLY A 72 -5.87 10.12 18.56
N LYS A 73 -4.65 9.62 18.36
CA LYS A 73 -3.59 9.57 19.37
C LYS A 73 -2.25 9.94 18.76
N LEU A 74 -1.45 10.68 19.50
CA LEU A 74 -0.11 11.10 19.09
C LEU A 74 0.92 10.56 20.07
N ILE A 75 1.96 9.94 19.52
CA ILE A 75 3.06 9.35 20.26
C ILE A 75 4.34 10.07 19.86
N GLY A 76 5.13 10.50 20.82
CA GLY A 76 6.47 11.04 20.59
C GLY A 76 7.53 10.14 21.21
N VAL A 77 8.60 9.85 20.47
CA VAL A 77 9.81 9.21 21.01
C VAL A 77 11.00 10.12 20.79
N ASP A 78 11.78 10.41 21.83
CA ASP A 78 13.07 11.09 21.75
C ASP A 78 14.02 10.53 22.81
N TYR A 79 15.29 10.36 22.49
CA TYR A 79 16.26 9.80 23.44
C TYR A 79 16.84 10.87 24.39
N SER A 80 16.64 12.16 24.10
CA SER A 80 17.15 13.26 24.90
C SER A 80 16.13 13.64 25.99
N GLN A 81 16.51 13.38 27.24
CA GLN A 81 15.73 13.77 28.42
C GLN A 81 15.36 15.27 28.40
N TYR A 82 16.29 16.12 27.98
CA TYR A 82 16.05 17.56 27.88
C TYR A 82 14.94 17.88 26.87
N MET A 83 15.00 17.27 25.68
CA MET A 83 13.98 17.47 24.65
C MET A 83 12.62 16.90 25.07
N HIS A 84 12.62 15.73 25.70
CA HIS A 84 11.44 15.13 26.31
C HIS A 84 10.74 16.06 27.30
N GLU A 85 11.49 16.73 28.18
CA GLU A 85 10.91 17.69 29.12
C GLU A 85 10.35 18.94 28.43
N MET A 86 11.03 19.43 27.39
CA MET A 86 10.54 20.57 26.62
C MET A 86 9.24 20.25 25.87
N ALA A 87 9.18 19.08 25.23
CA ALA A 87 7.97 18.59 24.58
C ALA A 87 6.85 18.35 25.58
N SER A 88 7.14 17.76 26.74
CA SER A 88 6.16 17.54 27.82
C SER A 88 5.55 18.84 28.31
N LYS A 89 6.36 19.91 28.46
CA LYS A 89 5.86 21.25 28.81
C LYS A 89 4.98 21.83 27.70
N ARG A 90 5.36 21.65 26.43
CA ARG A 90 4.59 22.16 25.28
C ARG A 90 3.26 21.46 25.08
N MET A 91 3.24 20.14 25.26
CA MET A 91 2.08 19.28 25.02
C MET A 91 1.27 19.00 26.29
N LYS A 92 1.47 19.79 27.36
CA LYS A 92 0.90 19.54 28.70
C LYS A 92 -0.61 19.29 28.67
N GLU A 93 -1.36 20.08 27.90
CA GLU A 93 -2.82 19.98 27.79
C GLU A 93 -3.26 18.71 27.05
N GLN A 94 -2.58 18.36 25.96
CA GLN A 94 -2.87 17.17 25.18
C GLN A 94 -2.50 15.89 25.95
N ILE A 95 -1.41 15.92 26.71
CA ILE A 95 -1.01 14.83 27.62
C ILE A 95 -2.06 14.65 28.72
N SER A 96 -2.52 15.73 29.37
CA SER A 96 -3.53 15.62 30.43
C SER A 96 -4.88 15.11 29.92
N ARG A 97 -5.16 15.27 28.62
CA ARG A 97 -6.34 14.72 27.93
C ARG A 97 -6.14 13.29 27.42
N GLY A 98 -4.97 12.68 27.61
CA GLY A 98 -4.63 11.34 27.10
C GLY A 98 -4.44 11.27 25.58
N LYS A 99 -4.40 12.41 24.88
CA LYS A 99 -4.23 12.49 23.43
C LYS A 99 -2.78 12.36 22.98
N VAL A 100 -1.84 12.73 23.84
CA VAL A 100 -0.40 12.66 23.57
C VAL A 100 0.28 11.78 24.62
N VAL A 101 1.13 10.87 24.16
CA VAL A 101 2.03 10.07 25.00
C VAL A 101 3.46 10.29 24.53
N LEU A 102 4.36 10.62 25.45
CA LEU A 102 5.77 10.86 25.15
C LEU A 102 6.64 9.82 25.85
N TYR A 103 7.66 9.33 25.15
CA TYR A 103 8.65 8.41 25.68
C TYR A 103 10.06 8.98 25.56
N CYS A 104 10.79 9.04 26.67
CA CYS A 104 12.23 9.23 26.66
C CYS A 104 12.91 7.87 26.43
N SER A 105 13.16 7.52 25.17
CA SER A 105 13.66 6.20 24.76
C SER A 105 14.50 6.30 23.50
N ASP A 106 15.41 5.35 23.30
CA ASP A 106 15.99 5.14 21.98
C ASP A 106 14.96 4.55 21.01
N LEU A 107 15.23 4.71 19.70
CA LEU A 107 14.37 4.27 18.61
C LEU A 107 14.13 2.75 18.60
N VAL A 108 15.14 1.95 18.92
CA VAL A 108 15.10 0.50 18.77
C VAL A 108 14.30 -0.13 19.90
N ASN A 109 14.40 0.43 21.11
CA ASN A 109 13.71 -0.07 22.31
C ASN A 109 12.45 0.72 22.67
N MET A 110 11.86 1.45 21.72
CA MET A 110 10.65 2.22 21.99
C MET A 110 9.51 1.33 22.53
N PRO A 111 8.84 1.73 23.63
CA PRO A 111 7.81 0.94 24.31
C PRO A 111 6.45 1.08 23.61
N ILE A 112 6.41 0.75 22.33
CA ILE A 112 5.23 0.80 21.48
C ILE A 112 5.01 -0.60 20.91
N GLU A 113 3.78 -1.08 21.07
CA GLU A 113 3.34 -2.38 20.58
C GLU A 113 3.42 -2.48 19.06
N GLU A 114 3.65 -3.69 18.57
CA GLU A 114 3.69 -3.95 17.13
C GLU A 114 2.36 -3.68 16.44
N ASN A 115 2.39 -3.25 15.18
CA ASN A 115 1.20 -3.02 14.37
C ASN A 115 0.14 -2.10 15.02
N THR A 116 0.54 -1.03 15.71
CA THR A 116 -0.38 -0.09 16.38
C THR A 116 -0.40 1.30 15.78
N VAL A 117 0.62 1.68 14.99
CA VAL A 117 0.80 3.04 14.47
C VAL A 117 0.36 3.14 13.01
N ASP A 118 -0.54 4.08 12.71
CA ASP A 118 -1.03 4.34 11.36
C ASP A 118 -0.05 5.18 10.52
N LYS A 119 0.55 6.20 11.15
CA LYS A 119 1.47 7.16 10.50
C LYS A 119 2.74 7.36 11.31
N VAL A 120 3.88 7.39 10.64
CA VAL A 120 5.17 7.76 11.26
C VAL A 120 5.74 8.97 10.52
N PHE A 121 6.25 9.95 11.26
CA PHE A 121 7.06 11.00 10.64
C PHE A 121 8.30 11.35 11.48
N HIS A 122 9.31 11.89 10.81
CA HIS A 122 10.47 12.49 11.47
C HIS A 122 11.18 13.51 10.58
N CYS A 123 11.81 14.50 11.22
CA CYS A 123 12.48 15.59 10.55
C CYS A 123 13.93 15.67 11.00
N ASN A 124 14.88 15.74 10.06
CA ASN A 124 16.29 15.96 10.41
C ASN A 124 16.84 14.98 11.48
N CYS A 125 16.38 13.72 11.46
CA CYS A 125 16.52 12.79 12.59
C CYS A 125 17.40 11.55 12.28
N TYR A 126 17.16 10.85 11.17
CA TYR A 126 17.73 9.51 10.95
C TYR A 126 19.26 9.43 10.97
N TYR A 127 19.93 10.50 10.57
CA TYR A 127 21.39 10.56 10.52
C TYR A 127 22.07 10.68 11.89
N PHE A 128 21.28 10.68 12.97
CA PHE A 128 21.76 10.49 14.33
C PHE A 128 21.64 9.03 14.82
N TRP A 129 21.07 8.13 14.02
CA TRP A 129 20.87 6.74 14.43
C TRP A 129 22.14 5.91 14.23
N PRO A 130 22.54 5.06 15.20
CA PRO A 130 23.76 4.26 15.09
C PRO A 130 23.68 3.18 14.00
N ASP A 131 22.49 2.59 13.84
CA ASP A 131 22.21 1.54 12.86
C ASP A 131 20.87 1.86 12.17
N LEU A 132 20.96 2.28 10.90
CA LEU A 132 19.80 2.62 10.09
C LEU A 132 18.90 1.41 9.83
N LYS A 133 19.45 0.19 9.71
CA LYS A 133 18.67 -1.03 9.50
C LYS A 133 17.94 -1.43 10.77
N ALA A 134 18.58 -1.34 11.94
CA ALA A 134 17.89 -1.56 13.21
C ALA A 134 16.78 -0.52 13.43
N GLY A 135 17.06 0.75 13.12
CA GLY A 135 16.04 1.81 13.16
C GLY A 135 14.87 1.51 12.22
N ALA A 136 15.14 1.16 10.96
CA ALA A 136 14.12 0.79 9.99
C ALA A 136 13.26 -0.41 10.48
N ARG A 137 13.87 -1.47 11.03
CA ARG A 137 13.13 -2.60 11.61
C ARG A 137 12.23 -2.18 12.77
N ALA A 138 12.71 -1.30 13.65
CA ALA A 138 11.91 -0.82 14.78
C ALA A 138 10.69 -0.02 14.30
N ILE A 139 10.86 0.85 13.29
CA ILE A 139 9.76 1.59 12.67
C ILE A 139 8.77 0.63 12.02
N HIS A 140 9.27 -0.33 11.23
CA HIS A 140 8.43 -1.31 10.57
C HIS A 140 7.58 -2.11 11.56
N ARG A 141 8.18 -2.54 12.69
CA ARG A 141 7.50 -3.30 13.76
C ARG A 141 6.26 -2.59 14.28
N VAL A 142 6.35 -1.31 14.59
CA VAL A 142 5.25 -0.57 15.25
C VAL A 142 4.16 -0.14 14.27
N MET A 143 4.48 -0.03 12.97
CA MET A 143 3.53 0.40 11.96
C MET A 143 2.52 -0.69 11.62
N LYS A 144 1.24 -0.33 11.63
CA LYS A 144 0.17 -1.18 11.09
C LYS A 144 0.42 -1.51 9.62
N PRO A 145 0.04 -2.71 9.14
CA PRO A 145 0.03 -3.03 7.72
C PRO A 145 -0.82 -2.03 6.94
N GLY A 146 -0.20 -1.24 6.08
CA GLY A 146 -0.89 -0.15 5.38
C GLY A 146 -0.38 1.24 5.72
N GLY A 147 0.37 1.38 6.82
CA GLY A 147 0.83 2.65 7.35
C GLY A 147 1.77 3.41 6.40
N THR A 148 1.93 4.70 6.67
CA THR A 148 2.80 5.58 5.87
C THR A 148 3.88 6.18 6.73
N MET A 149 5.11 6.21 6.21
CA MET A 149 6.24 6.91 6.84
C MET A 149 6.64 8.12 6.00
N VAL A 150 6.86 9.26 6.64
CA VAL A 150 7.39 10.47 6.02
C VAL A 150 8.66 10.91 6.71
N THR A 151 9.69 11.23 5.92
CA THR A 151 10.85 11.97 6.43
C THR A 151 11.06 13.26 5.66
N THR A 152 11.44 14.32 6.35
CA THR A 152 11.88 15.56 5.72
C THR A 152 13.27 15.96 6.21
N LEU A 153 14.05 16.54 5.32
CA LEU A 153 15.36 17.06 5.66
C LEU A 153 15.73 18.30 4.85
N ARG A 154 16.59 19.15 5.43
CA ARG A 154 17.31 20.19 4.68
C ARG A 154 18.63 19.63 4.17
N LEU A 155 18.60 19.02 2.98
CA LEU A 155 19.75 18.29 2.45
C LEU A 155 21.01 19.15 2.32
N ASP A 156 20.90 20.40 1.85
CA ASP A 156 22.04 21.32 1.76
C ASP A 156 22.71 21.59 3.11
N SER A 157 21.90 21.75 4.17
CA SER A 157 22.41 21.95 5.52
C SER A 157 23.08 20.70 6.06
N VAL A 158 22.51 19.52 5.77
CA VAL A 158 23.08 18.22 6.14
C VAL A 158 24.42 18.00 5.42
N ILE A 159 24.50 18.26 4.12
CA ILE A 159 25.74 18.16 3.32
C ILE A 159 26.82 19.09 3.89
N LYS A 160 26.47 20.37 4.13
CA LYS A 160 27.41 21.33 4.72
C LYS A 160 27.94 20.85 6.07
N ALA A 161 27.06 20.33 6.93
CA ALA A 161 27.43 19.82 8.24
C ALA A 161 28.26 18.52 8.17
N ALA A 162 28.00 17.64 7.20
CA ALA A 162 28.81 16.45 6.95
C ALA A 162 30.23 16.83 6.48
N ASN A 163 30.36 17.80 5.57
CA ASN A 163 31.65 18.24 5.02
C ASN A 163 32.60 18.85 6.05
N ILE A 164 32.06 19.42 7.14
CA ILE A 164 32.85 19.96 8.26
C ILE A 164 32.95 19.00 9.46
N ASN A 165 32.62 17.72 9.25
CA ASN A 165 32.66 16.65 10.25
C ASN A 165 31.78 16.86 11.50
N VAL A 166 30.71 17.64 11.39
CA VAL A 166 29.72 17.81 12.48
C VAL A 166 28.80 16.59 12.58
N LEU A 167 28.41 16.02 11.43
CA LEU A 167 27.54 14.83 11.38
C LEU A 167 28.30 13.50 11.29
N THR A 168 29.58 13.51 10.95
CA THR A 168 30.37 12.28 10.77
C THR A 168 31.16 11.90 12.04
N GLY A 169 31.45 12.83 12.94
CA GLY A 169 32.15 12.54 14.20
C GLY A 169 33.53 11.90 14.01
N ASP A 170 34.22 11.55 15.09
CA ASP A 170 35.47 10.78 15.00
C ASP A 170 35.13 9.33 14.59
N LYS A 171 35.84 8.76 13.62
CA LYS A 171 35.54 7.45 12.99
C LYS A 171 35.65 6.26 13.95
N SER A 172 36.09 6.49 15.18
CA SER A 172 36.39 5.48 16.20
C SER A 172 35.18 5.02 17.02
N GLU A 173 34.05 5.72 16.95
CA GLU A 173 32.82 5.28 17.61
C GLU A 173 31.60 5.60 16.74
N TRP A 174 30.58 4.75 16.83
CA TRP A 174 29.16 5.04 16.61
C TRP A 174 28.60 5.42 15.21
N ARG A 175 29.39 5.64 14.16
CA ARG A 175 28.86 6.09 12.84
C ARG A 175 29.53 5.44 11.63
N SER A 176 28.73 4.90 10.70
CA SER A 176 29.19 4.78 9.31
C SER A 176 29.23 6.21 8.72
N GLY A 177 30.35 6.59 8.11
CA GLY A 177 30.58 7.96 7.60
C GLY A 177 29.57 8.45 6.55
N GLU A 178 28.66 7.58 6.11
CA GLU A 178 27.67 7.81 5.07
C GLU A 178 26.21 7.78 5.56
N SER A 179 25.95 7.55 6.86
CA SER A 179 24.57 7.46 7.39
C SER A 179 23.73 8.72 7.21
N TRP A 180 24.34 9.86 6.86
CA TRP A 180 23.64 11.11 6.57
C TRP A 180 23.05 11.18 5.16
N ARG A 181 23.47 10.27 4.28
CA ARG A 181 23.05 10.25 2.88
C ARG A 181 21.63 9.67 2.76
N PRO A 182 20.71 10.35 2.05
CA PRO A 182 19.38 9.83 1.81
C PRO A 182 19.38 8.44 1.18
N GLU A 183 20.27 8.18 0.22
CA GLU A 183 20.35 6.89 -0.50
C GLU A 183 20.58 5.70 0.46
N VAL A 184 21.47 5.86 1.43
CA VAL A 184 21.81 4.82 2.42
C VAL A 184 20.63 4.57 3.36
N TYR A 185 19.92 5.64 3.75
CA TYR A 185 18.72 5.52 4.55
C TYR A 185 17.60 4.81 3.80
N MET A 186 17.43 5.13 2.51
CA MET A 186 16.45 4.49 1.65
C MET A 186 16.72 3.00 1.46
N GLU A 187 17.98 2.61 1.26
CA GLU A 187 18.36 1.20 1.16
C GLU A 187 18.06 0.45 2.47
N ALA A 188 18.33 1.06 3.63
CA ALA A 188 18.01 0.48 4.92
C ALA A 188 16.50 0.24 5.10
N LEU A 189 15.67 1.23 4.74
CA LEU A 189 14.21 1.09 4.75
C LEU A 189 13.74 -0.02 3.80
N GLN A 190 14.22 -0.03 2.55
CA GLN A 190 13.84 -1.04 1.56
C GLN A 190 14.20 -2.45 2.01
N SER A 191 15.37 -2.63 2.62
CA SER A 191 15.79 -3.92 3.18
C SER A 191 14.91 -4.43 4.33
N CYS A 192 14.05 -3.56 4.89
CA CYS A 192 13.16 -3.86 6.00
C CYS A 192 11.67 -3.86 5.58
N GLY A 193 11.36 -3.94 4.29
CA GLY A 193 9.97 -4.10 3.79
C GLY A 193 9.22 -2.79 3.50
N PHE A 194 9.89 -1.64 3.61
CA PHE A 194 9.33 -0.38 3.13
C PHE A 194 9.42 -0.28 1.61
N THR A 195 8.37 0.20 0.95
CA THR A 195 8.26 0.31 -0.51
C THR A 195 7.85 1.71 -0.96
N ASP A 196 7.87 1.98 -2.27
CA ASP A 196 7.33 3.23 -2.86
C ASP A 196 7.93 4.53 -2.28
N SER A 197 9.18 4.84 -2.68
CA SER A 197 9.87 6.06 -2.26
C SER A 197 9.59 7.20 -3.23
N THR A 198 8.77 8.18 -2.85
CA THR A 198 8.66 9.43 -3.61
C THR A 198 9.56 10.47 -2.96
N SER A 199 10.68 10.80 -3.62
CA SER A 199 11.48 11.97 -3.25
C SER A 199 10.90 13.20 -3.94
N LYS A 200 10.48 14.19 -3.15
CA LYS A 200 10.08 15.52 -3.66
C LYS A 200 11.01 16.57 -3.05
N THR A 201 11.67 17.33 -3.92
CA THR A 201 12.44 18.50 -3.52
C THR A 201 11.58 19.74 -3.70
N LEU A 202 11.28 20.43 -2.59
CA LEU A 202 10.62 21.73 -2.57
C LEU A 202 11.61 22.77 -2.02
N GLY A 203 12.26 23.51 -2.92
CA GLY A 203 13.35 24.42 -2.56
C GLY A 203 14.52 23.66 -1.91
N ALA A 204 15.06 24.17 -0.80
CA ALA A 204 16.15 23.53 -0.04
C ALA A 204 15.68 22.34 0.84
N THR A 205 14.43 21.90 0.73
CA THR A 205 13.85 20.79 1.51
C THR A 205 13.64 19.58 0.62
N THR A 206 14.22 18.45 1.00
CA THR A 206 13.94 17.14 0.39
C THR A 206 13.00 16.37 1.32
N SER A 207 11.90 15.89 0.77
CA SER A 207 10.92 15.06 1.48
C SER A 207 10.89 13.67 0.85
N ILE A 208 10.88 12.63 1.67
CA ILE A 208 10.77 11.24 1.23
C ILE A 208 9.54 10.61 1.89
N VAL A 209 8.60 10.17 1.07
CA VAL A 209 7.40 9.45 1.49
C VAL A 209 7.58 7.99 1.13
N VAL A 210 7.30 7.08 2.08
CA VAL A 210 7.50 5.64 1.93
C VAL A 210 6.25 4.87 2.40
N MET A 211 5.76 3.93 1.59
CA MET A 211 4.54 3.12 1.83
C MET A 211 4.87 1.62 1.94
N GLN A 212 4.11 0.82 2.69
CA GLN A 212 4.35 -0.64 2.77
C GLN A 212 3.77 -1.41 1.55
N ARG A 213 4.42 -2.51 1.13
CA ARG A 213 4.01 -3.39 -0.01
C ARG A 213 2.54 -3.80 0.05
N ILE A 214 2.11 -4.24 1.24
CA ILE A 214 0.73 -4.68 1.51
C ILE A 214 -0.25 -3.52 1.32
N SER A 215 0.15 -2.28 1.66
CA SER A 215 -0.69 -1.08 1.45
C SER A 215 -0.97 -0.85 -0.02
N ARG A 216 0.08 -0.96 -0.84
CA ARG A 216 -0.03 -0.81 -2.30
C ARG A 216 -0.97 -1.88 -2.86
N LEU A 217 -0.77 -3.14 -2.48
CA LEU A 217 -1.60 -4.25 -2.96
C LEU A 217 -3.07 -4.11 -2.55
N LYS A 218 -3.34 -3.78 -1.27
CA LYS A 218 -4.71 -3.53 -0.80
C LYS A 218 -5.39 -2.40 -1.57
N ARG A 219 -4.68 -1.29 -1.81
CA ARG A 219 -5.20 -0.16 -2.61
C ARG A 219 -5.50 -0.58 -4.04
N GLU A 220 -4.60 -1.31 -4.68
CA GLU A 220 -4.81 -1.79 -6.04
C GLU A 220 -5.99 -2.75 -6.14
N LEU A 221 -6.15 -3.67 -5.19
CA LEU A 221 -7.31 -4.57 -5.12
C LEU A 221 -8.62 -3.81 -4.88
N GLN A 222 -8.60 -2.78 -4.03
CA GLN A 222 -9.76 -1.92 -3.81
C GLN A 222 -10.14 -1.15 -5.09
N LEU A 223 -9.15 -0.63 -5.82
CA LEU A 223 -9.36 0.01 -7.12
C LEU A 223 -9.92 -0.98 -8.16
N LEU A 224 -9.35 -2.18 -8.26
CA LEU A 224 -9.84 -3.23 -9.16
C LEU A 224 -11.26 -3.68 -8.83
N SER A 225 -11.65 -3.67 -7.56
CA SER A 225 -13.01 -4.01 -7.14
C SER A 225 -14.01 -2.88 -7.38
N ALA A 226 -13.59 -1.61 -7.24
CA ALA A 226 -14.46 -0.45 -7.39
C ALA A 226 -14.61 -0.01 -8.85
N GLU A 227 -13.50 0.00 -9.59
CA GLU A 227 -13.37 0.51 -10.96
C GLU A 227 -12.53 -0.46 -11.82
N PRO A 228 -13.00 -1.70 -12.07
CA PRO A 228 -12.29 -2.65 -12.92
C PRO A 228 -12.21 -2.15 -14.38
N PRO A 229 -11.11 -2.43 -15.10
CA PRO A 229 -11.07 -2.24 -16.55
C PRO A 229 -12.20 -3.02 -17.24
N PRO A 230 -12.77 -2.51 -18.35
CA PRO A 230 -13.86 -3.19 -19.05
C PRO A 230 -13.49 -4.63 -19.45
N GLY A 231 -14.32 -5.60 -19.06
CA GLY A 231 -14.08 -7.01 -19.34
C GLY A 231 -12.95 -7.65 -18.55
N VAL A 232 -12.42 -6.97 -17.51
CA VAL A 232 -11.40 -7.50 -16.61
C VAL A 232 -11.98 -7.64 -15.21
N SER A 233 -11.70 -8.75 -14.55
CA SER A 233 -11.92 -8.94 -13.12
C SER A 233 -10.67 -9.50 -12.48
N CYS A 234 -10.40 -9.12 -11.23
CA CYS A 234 -9.22 -9.56 -10.48
C CYS A 234 -9.54 -9.61 -8.99
N TRP A 235 -9.17 -10.71 -8.33
CA TRP A 235 -9.43 -10.93 -6.92
C TRP A 235 -8.29 -11.71 -6.26
N GLN A 236 -8.19 -11.58 -4.95
CA GLN A 236 -7.22 -12.29 -4.15
C GLN A 236 -7.69 -13.74 -3.91
N ILE A 237 -6.77 -14.71 -3.97
CA ILE A 237 -7.06 -16.10 -3.62
C ILE A 237 -7.12 -16.24 -2.10
N GLU A 238 -8.15 -16.91 -1.60
CA GLU A 238 -8.38 -17.08 -0.16
C GLU A 238 -7.19 -17.77 0.52
N GLY A 239 -6.77 -17.22 1.67
CA GLY A 239 -5.64 -17.74 2.46
C GLY A 239 -4.25 -17.36 1.95
N ARG A 240 -4.10 -16.69 0.79
CA ARG A 240 -2.79 -16.28 0.26
C ARG A 240 -2.80 -14.81 -0.11
N VAL A 241 -1.93 -14.01 0.53
CA VAL A 241 -1.88 -12.55 0.34
C VAL A 241 -1.22 -12.10 -0.95
N ASP A 242 -0.34 -12.94 -1.50
CA ASP A 242 0.50 -12.61 -2.65
C ASP A 242 0.04 -13.28 -3.94
N GLU A 243 -1.08 -13.98 -3.90
CA GLU A 243 -1.62 -14.72 -5.03
C GLU A 243 -3.00 -14.19 -5.39
N LEU A 244 -3.12 -13.71 -6.62
CA LEU A 244 -4.36 -13.22 -7.18
C LEU A 244 -4.74 -14.07 -8.40
N GLN A 245 -6.02 -14.04 -8.72
CA GLN A 245 -6.58 -14.58 -9.94
C GLN A 245 -7.27 -13.46 -10.69
N ALA A 246 -7.14 -13.46 -12.01
CA ALA A 246 -7.83 -12.53 -12.88
C ALA A 246 -8.54 -13.26 -14.02
N GLN A 247 -9.60 -12.64 -14.54
CA GLN A 247 -10.26 -13.05 -15.77
C GLN A 247 -10.30 -11.89 -16.75
N ILE A 248 -10.05 -12.20 -18.01
CA ILE A 248 -10.19 -11.28 -19.14
C ILE A 248 -11.22 -11.87 -20.10
N VAL A 249 -12.27 -11.11 -20.38
CA VAL A 249 -13.25 -11.42 -21.43
C VAL A 249 -12.64 -11.03 -22.77
N GLY A 250 -12.68 -11.95 -23.74
CA GLY A 250 -12.18 -11.68 -25.08
C GLY A 250 -12.98 -10.58 -25.76
N GLY A 251 -12.26 -9.61 -26.34
CA GLY A 251 -12.86 -8.41 -26.93
C GLY A 251 -13.71 -8.70 -28.17
N ALA A 252 -14.70 -7.85 -28.42
CA ALA A 252 -15.52 -7.92 -29.62
C ALA A 252 -14.67 -7.73 -30.89
N ASN A 253 -15.06 -8.38 -31.98
CA ASN A 253 -14.33 -8.37 -33.27
C ASN A 253 -12.92 -8.96 -33.19
N THR A 254 -12.63 -9.79 -32.17
CA THR A 254 -11.39 -10.56 -32.06
C THR A 254 -11.72 -12.06 -32.16
N PRO A 255 -10.79 -12.95 -32.52
CA PRO A 255 -11.03 -14.40 -32.48
C PRO A 255 -11.23 -14.94 -31.04
N TYR A 256 -11.07 -14.09 -30.02
CA TYR A 256 -11.24 -14.41 -28.61
C TYR A 256 -12.64 -14.06 -28.09
N GLU A 257 -13.48 -13.41 -28.90
CA GLU A 257 -14.82 -12.96 -28.53
C GLU A 257 -15.67 -14.08 -27.92
N GLY A 258 -16.31 -13.79 -26.78
CA GLY A 258 -17.13 -14.73 -26.02
C GLY A 258 -16.35 -15.72 -25.13
N GLY A 259 -15.02 -15.77 -25.24
CA GLY A 259 -14.16 -16.53 -24.34
C GLY A 259 -13.86 -15.81 -23.03
N VAL A 260 -13.69 -16.57 -21.94
CA VAL A 260 -13.22 -16.08 -20.64
C VAL A 260 -11.87 -16.71 -20.33
N PHE A 261 -10.84 -15.88 -20.24
CA PHE A 261 -9.46 -16.31 -20.05
C PHE A 261 -9.03 -16.05 -18.61
N THR A 262 -8.70 -17.12 -17.88
CA THR A 262 -8.23 -17.04 -16.50
C THR A 262 -6.72 -16.89 -16.47
N LEU A 263 -6.22 -16.00 -15.62
CA LEU A 263 -4.81 -15.76 -15.34
C LEU A 263 -4.54 -15.95 -13.85
N GLU A 264 -3.35 -16.44 -13.53
CA GLU A 264 -2.80 -16.32 -12.18
C GLU A 264 -1.80 -15.18 -12.11
N ILE A 265 -1.75 -14.54 -10.96
CA ILE A 265 -0.88 -13.41 -10.67
C ILE A 265 -0.19 -13.66 -9.34
N ASN A 266 1.14 -13.74 -9.37
CA ASN A 266 1.95 -13.81 -8.16
C ASN A 266 2.66 -12.47 -7.94
N ILE A 267 2.46 -11.89 -6.76
CA ILE A 267 3.02 -10.60 -6.37
C ILE A 267 4.37 -10.85 -5.68
N PRO A 268 5.52 -10.46 -6.28
CA PRO A 268 6.82 -10.71 -5.68
C PRO A 268 7.01 -9.89 -4.40
N GLU A 269 7.95 -10.31 -3.56
CA GLU A 269 8.31 -9.62 -2.31
C GLU A 269 8.81 -8.20 -2.56
N ARG A 270 9.39 -7.94 -3.73
CA ARG A 270 9.88 -6.61 -4.13
C ARG A 270 8.87 -5.79 -4.93
N TYR A 271 7.60 -6.21 -5.02
CA TYR A 271 6.56 -5.41 -5.67
C TYR A 271 6.39 -4.05 -4.97
N PRO A 272 6.29 -2.90 -5.69
CA PRO A 272 6.19 -2.75 -7.15
C PRO A 272 7.53 -2.49 -7.88
N PHE A 273 8.68 -2.71 -7.25
CA PHE A 273 9.99 -2.58 -7.92
C PHE A 273 10.32 -3.77 -8.81
N GLU A 274 9.72 -4.93 -8.53
CA GLU A 274 9.62 -6.05 -9.46
C GLU A 274 8.20 -6.15 -10.03
N PRO A 275 8.06 -6.50 -11.31
CA PRO A 275 6.75 -6.71 -11.92
C PRO A 275 6.03 -7.91 -11.30
N PRO A 276 4.69 -7.91 -11.30
CA PRO A 276 3.93 -9.09 -10.95
C PRO A 276 4.21 -10.20 -11.96
N LYS A 277 4.25 -11.45 -11.50
CA LYS A 277 4.39 -12.60 -12.38
C LYS A 277 3.00 -13.03 -12.82
N MET A 278 2.68 -12.84 -14.10
CA MET A 278 1.38 -13.20 -14.67
C MET A 278 1.54 -14.32 -15.70
N ARG A 279 0.63 -15.30 -15.66
CA ARG A 279 0.51 -16.29 -16.73
C ARG A 279 -0.95 -16.68 -16.97
N PHE A 280 -1.24 -17.09 -18.20
CA PHE A 280 -2.53 -17.68 -18.54
C PHE A 280 -2.64 -19.08 -17.93
N VAL A 281 -3.80 -19.33 -17.32
CA VAL A 281 -4.25 -20.66 -16.90
C VAL A 281 -5.12 -21.26 -18.01
N THR A 282 -6.01 -20.45 -18.60
CA THR A 282 -6.78 -20.85 -19.78
C THR A 282 -5.87 -20.88 -21.02
N PRO A 283 -5.76 -22.02 -21.73
CA PRO A 283 -5.01 -22.08 -22.98
C PRO A 283 -5.52 -21.08 -24.02
N ILE A 284 -4.60 -20.42 -24.73
CA ILE A 284 -4.90 -19.43 -25.77
C ILE A 284 -3.95 -19.60 -26.95
N TYR A 285 -4.48 -19.49 -28.17
CA TYR A 285 -3.68 -19.56 -29.39
C TYR A 285 -3.24 -18.15 -29.80
N HIS A 286 -2.03 -17.74 -29.41
CA HIS A 286 -1.57 -16.36 -29.57
C HIS A 286 -0.04 -16.29 -29.84
N PRO A 287 0.45 -15.38 -30.71
CA PRO A 287 1.89 -15.27 -31.02
C PRO A 287 2.79 -14.97 -29.80
N ASN A 288 2.31 -14.15 -28.86
CA ASN A 288 3.06 -13.69 -27.68
C ASN A 288 2.77 -14.48 -26.39
N ILE A 289 2.01 -15.57 -26.45
CA ILE A 289 1.67 -16.39 -25.27
C ILE A 289 1.98 -17.85 -25.60
N ASP A 290 2.76 -18.52 -24.76
CA ASP A 290 3.15 -19.90 -25.01
C ASP A 290 2.21 -20.93 -24.35
N ASN A 291 2.50 -22.23 -24.57
CA ASN A 291 1.69 -23.33 -24.04
C ASN A 291 1.71 -23.43 -22.50
N ALA A 292 2.69 -22.81 -21.83
CA ALA A 292 2.73 -22.71 -20.37
C ALA A 292 1.99 -21.45 -19.84
N GLY A 293 1.41 -20.66 -20.75
CA GLY A 293 0.72 -19.41 -20.46
C GLY A 293 1.65 -18.23 -20.19
N ARG A 294 2.96 -18.36 -20.42
CA ARG A 294 3.91 -17.24 -20.23
C ARG A 294 3.63 -16.17 -21.27
N ILE A 295 3.71 -14.91 -20.85
CA ILE A 295 3.33 -13.76 -21.66
C ILE A 295 4.60 -12.98 -22.03
N CYS A 296 4.81 -12.72 -23.32
CA CYS A 296 5.80 -11.75 -23.76
C CYS A 296 5.15 -10.36 -23.84
N LEU A 297 5.31 -9.60 -22.77
CA LEU A 297 4.86 -8.21 -22.65
C LEU A 297 5.96 -7.40 -21.96
N ASP A 298 6.26 -6.22 -22.50
CA ASP A 298 7.29 -5.31 -22.00
C ASP A 298 6.99 -4.81 -20.58
N ALA A 299 5.71 -4.55 -20.27
CA ALA A 299 5.24 -4.16 -18.94
C ALA A 299 5.47 -5.24 -17.87
N LEU A 300 5.75 -6.49 -18.25
CA LEU A 300 6.09 -7.58 -17.32
C LEU A 300 7.61 -7.80 -17.18
N LYS A 301 8.44 -6.96 -17.81
CA LYS A 301 9.91 -7.08 -17.82
C LYS A 301 10.56 -5.80 -17.29
N LEU A 302 11.64 -5.97 -16.52
CA LEU A 302 12.43 -4.84 -16.02
C LEU A 302 13.28 -4.18 -17.14
N PRO A 303 13.55 -2.86 -17.04
CA PRO A 303 14.54 -2.20 -17.90
C PRO A 303 15.92 -2.85 -17.80
N PRO A 304 16.74 -2.84 -18.89
CA PRO A 304 16.49 -2.16 -20.17
C PRO A 304 15.66 -2.98 -21.17
N LYS A 305 15.35 -4.25 -20.86
CA LYS A 305 14.67 -5.18 -21.79
C LYS A 305 13.14 -5.10 -21.75
N GLY A 306 12.59 -4.23 -20.91
CA GLY A 306 11.17 -4.04 -20.71
C GLY A 306 10.84 -2.66 -20.19
N ALA A 307 9.55 -2.44 -19.93
CA ALA A 307 8.98 -1.14 -19.60
C ALA A 307 8.37 -1.10 -18.19
N TRP A 308 8.55 -2.15 -17.37
CA TRP A 308 8.06 -2.13 -16.00
C TRP A 308 8.67 -0.97 -15.22
N ARG A 309 7.81 -0.22 -14.54
CA ARG A 309 8.17 0.84 -13.61
C ARG A 309 7.21 0.78 -12.42
N PRO A 310 7.65 1.14 -11.19
CA PRO A 310 6.81 1.13 -10.00
C PRO A 310 5.51 1.96 -10.08
N SER A 311 5.43 2.89 -11.04
CA SER A 311 4.23 3.67 -11.30
C SER A 311 3.14 2.90 -12.07
N LEU A 312 3.48 1.77 -12.71
CA LEU A 312 2.48 0.82 -13.24
C LEU A 312 1.84 0.04 -12.09
N ASN A 313 0.68 -0.55 -12.37
CA ASN A 313 -0.12 -1.31 -11.42
C ASN A 313 -0.77 -2.52 -12.10
N ILE A 314 -1.34 -3.45 -11.32
CA ILE A 314 -1.98 -4.67 -11.81
C ILE A 314 -3.08 -4.34 -12.84
N SER A 315 -3.89 -3.31 -12.59
CA SER A 315 -4.96 -2.88 -13.50
C SER A 315 -4.43 -2.44 -14.87
N THR A 316 -3.36 -1.64 -14.90
CA THR A 316 -2.71 -1.21 -16.14
C THR A 316 -2.09 -2.39 -16.90
N VAL A 317 -1.48 -3.34 -16.19
CA VAL A 317 -0.88 -4.52 -16.83
C VAL A 317 -1.95 -5.44 -17.41
N LEU A 318 -3.05 -5.68 -16.70
CA LEU A 318 -4.18 -6.46 -17.22
C LEU A 318 -4.81 -5.79 -18.44
N THR A 319 -4.94 -4.47 -18.42
CA THR A 319 -5.37 -3.68 -19.60
C THR A 319 -4.40 -3.86 -20.77
N SER A 320 -3.09 -3.82 -20.53
CA SER A 320 -2.08 -4.06 -21.57
C SER A 320 -2.14 -5.49 -22.11
N ILE A 321 -2.43 -6.49 -21.28
CA ILE A 321 -2.64 -7.88 -21.73
C ILE A 321 -3.89 -7.99 -22.60
N GLN A 322 -5.00 -7.33 -22.21
CA GLN A 322 -6.21 -7.29 -23.03
C GLN A 322 -5.96 -6.63 -24.40
N LEU A 323 -5.17 -5.54 -24.43
CA LEU A 323 -4.76 -4.90 -25.68
C LEU A 323 -3.87 -5.84 -26.51
N LEU A 324 -2.92 -6.54 -25.89
CA LEU A 324 -2.07 -7.52 -26.57
C LEU A 324 -2.88 -8.64 -27.23
N MET A 325 -3.96 -9.10 -26.57
CA MET A 325 -4.88 -10.08 -27.18
C MET A 325 -5.55 -9.53 -28.45
N ALA A 326 -5.96 -8.26 -28.45
CA ALA A 326 -6.57 -7.64 -29.63
C ALA A 326 -5.54 -7.34 -30.74
N GLU A 327 -4.33 -6.94 -30.35
CA GLU A 327 -3.25 -6.50 -31.22
C GLU A 327 -1.95 -7.28 -30.93
N PRO A 328 -1.82 -8.52 -31.48
CA PRO A 328 -0.61 -9.31 -31.29
C PRO A 328 0.63 -8.58 -31.82
N ASN A 329 1.78 -8.77 -31.17
CA ASN A 329 3.06 -8.25 -31.62
C ASN A 329 3.88 -9.37 -32.29
N PRO A 330 3.89 -9.48 -33.63
CA PRO A 330 4.53 -10.59 -34.30
C PRO A 330 6.05 -10.40 -34.49
N ASP A 331 6.62 -9.28 -34.01
CA ASP A 331 8.06 -8.99 -34.06
C ASP A 331 8.82 -9.46 -32.81
N ASP A 332 8.11 -9.68 -31.69
CA ASP A 332 8.65 -10.32 -30.47
C ASP A 332 7.80 -11.55 -30.04
N PRO A 333 7.66 -12.59 -30.88
CA PRO A 333 6.79 -13.73 -30.59
C PRO A 333 7.44 -14.74 -29.65
N LEU A 334 6.62 -15.39 -28.81
CA LEU A 334 7.02 -16.62 -28.11
C LEU A 334 6.75 -17.85 -28.97
N MET A 335 5.76 -17.78 -29.85
CA MET A 335 5.33 -18.86 -30.72
C MET A 335 5.58 -18.47 -32.18
N ALA A 336 6.75 -18.84 -32.71
CA ALA A 336 7.18 -18.45 -34.06
C ALA A 336 6.25 -18.94 -35.18
N ASP A 337 5.70 -20.14 -35.04
CA ASP A 337 4.78 -20.72 -36.01
C ASP A 337 3.45 -19.95 -36.05
N ILE A 338 2.90 -19.61 -34.88
CA ILE A 338 1.67 -18.82 -34.75
C ILE A 338 1.90 -17.39 -35.26
N SER A 339 3.08 -16.82 -34.99
CA SER A 339 3.45 -15.49 -35.50
C SER A 339 3.55 -15.46 -37.04
N SER A 340 4.17 -16.49 -37.63
CA SER A 340 4.27 -16.64 -39.08
C SER A 340 2.89 -16.82 -39.71
N GLU A 341 2.03 -17.62 -39.10
CA GLU A 341 0.63 -17.76 -39.52
C GLU A 341 -0.14 -16.45 -39.42
N PHE A 342 0.02 -15.69 -38.33
CA PHE A 342 -0.58 -14.37 -38.18
C PHE A 342 -0.12 -13.39 -39.26
N LYS A 343 1.19 -13.38 -39.60
CA LYS A 343 1.79 -12.49 -40.60
C LYS A 343 1.38 -12.84 -42.03
N TYR A 344 1.38 -14.13 -42.39
CA TYR A 344 1.30 -14.57 -43.78
C TYR A 344 -0.02 -15.29 -44.14
N ASN A 345 -0.78 -15.77 -43.15
CA ASN A 345 -2.06 -16.45 -43.34
C ASN A 345 -3.07 -16.09 -42.24
N LYS A 346 -3.40 -14.80 -42.15
CA LYS A 346 -4.33 -14.26 -41.16
C LYS A 346 -5.68 -15.00 -41.10
N PRO A 347 -6.32 -15.41 -42.22
CA PRO A 347 -7.56 -16.19 -42.16
C PRO A 347 -7.44 -17.49 -41.38
N LEU A 348 -6.35 -18.25 -41.60
CA LEU A 348 -6.10 -19.50 -40.88
C LEU A 348 -5.85 -19.26 -39.39
N TYR A 349 -5.08 -18.22 -39.07
CA TYR A 349 -4.87 -17.80 -37.67
C TYR A 349 -6.21 -17.50 -36.98
N LEU A 350 -7.09 -16.72 -37.62
CA LEU A 350 -8.38 -16.35 -37.05
C LEU A 350 -9.28 -17.59 -36.83
N GLU A 351 -9.30 -18.52 -37.79
CA GLU A 351 -10.05 -19.77 -37.67
C GLU A 351 -9.54 -20.61 -36.48
N LYS A 352 -8.23 -20.84 -36.40
CA LYS A 352 -7.62 -21.62 -35.31
C LYS A 352 -7.79 -20.96 -33.96
N ALA A 353 -7.56 -19.65 -33.85
CA ALA A 353 -7.74 -18.91 -32.62
C ALA A 353 -9.20 -18.98 -32.14
N LYS A 354 -10.18 -18.82 -33.04
CA LYS A 354 -11.61 -18.96 -32.72
C LYS A 354 -11.98 -20.37 -32.27
N LYS A 355 -11.42 -21.39 -32.93
CA LYS A 355 -11.59 -22.79 -32.53
C LYS A 355 -11.02 -23.03 -31.12
N TRP A 356 -9.79 -22.56 -30.86
CA TRP A 356 -9.16 -22.66 -29.54
C TRP A 356 -9.98 -21.97 -28.44
N THR A 357 -10.49 -20.76 -28.72
CA THR A 357 -11.38 -20.03 -27.81
C THR A 357 -12.62 -20.87 -27.48
N THR A 358 -13.24 -21.48 -28.49
CA THR A 358 -14.44 -22.32 -28.32
C THR A 358 -14.16 -23.57 -27.49
N GLU A 359 -12.99 -24.17 -27.66
CA GLU A 359 -12.61 -25.41 -26.98
C GLU A 359 -12.19 -25.20 -25.51
N HIS A 360 -11.50 -24.08 -25.22
CA HIS A 360 -10.82 -23.88 -23.94
C HIS A 360 -11.33 -22.72 -23.10
N ALA A 361 -11.89 -21.68 -23.72
CA ALA A 361 -12.25 -20.43 -23.05
C ALA A 361 -13.78 -20.20 -22.94
N ILE A 362 -14.59 -20.94 -23.70
CA ILE A 362 -16.04 -20.95 -23.51
C ILE A 362 -16.38 -21.97 -22.43
N GLN A 363 -16.94 -21.49 -21.32
CA GLN A 363 -17.44 -22.38 -20.28
C GLN A 363 -18.60 -23.21 -20.84
N LYS A 364 -18.35 -24.49 -21.13
CA LYS A 364 -19.43 -25.48 -21.20
C LYS A 364 -19.99 -25.57 -19.80
N ASN A 365 -21.24 -25.19 -19.59
CA ASN A 365 -21.97 -25.42 -18.34
C ASN A 365 -21.87 -26.90 -17.94
N LYS A 366 -20.88 -27.25 -17.11
CA LYS A 366 -20.86 -28.51 -16.38
C LYS A 366 -21.61 -28.26 -15.07
N GLY A 367 -22.91 -28.55 -15.11
CA GLY A 367 -23.74 -28.82 -13.95
C GLY A 367 -24.52 -27.63 -13.38
N CYS A 368 -25.73 -27.40 -13.89
CA CYS A 368 -26.94 -27.26 -13.07
C CYS A 368 -28.20 -27.23 -13.96
N LEU A 369 -28.51 -28.34 -14.64
CA LEU A 369 -29.81 -28.54 -15.32
C LEU A 369 -30.22 -30.01 -15.21
N GLU A 370 -30.25 -30.56 -14.00
CA GLU A 370 -31.12 -31.68 -13.64
C GLU A 370 -31.50 -31.49 -12.17
N THR A 371 -32.52 -30.69 -11.93
CA THR A 371 -33.65 -30.91 -11.00
C THR A 371 -34.38 -29.58 -10.83
N ASP A 372 -35.23 -29.19 -11.79
CA ASP A 372 -36.24 -28.16 -11.54
C ASP A 372 -37.53 -28.36 -12.36
N GLU A 373 -37.90 -29.62 -12.61
CA GLU A 373 -39.24 -29.99 -13.10
C GLU A 373 -40.09 -30.77 -12.08
N LYS A 374 -39.67 -30.90 -10.82
CA LYS A 374 -40.52 -31.49 -9.75
C LYS A 374 -40.92 -30.54 -8.63
N THR A 375 -40.58 -29.25 -8.72
CA THR A 375 -40.91 -28.27 -7.69
C THR A 375 -42.04 -27.30 -8.07
N ALA A 376 -42.52 -27.34 -9.33
CA ALA A 376 -43.60 -26.50 -9.81
C ALA A 376 -45.01 -27.04 -9.50
N GLU A 377 -45.19 -28.35 -9.32
CA GLU A 377 -46.51 -28.91 -8.93
C GLU A 377 -46.81 -28.83 -7.42
N ASN A 378 -45.80 -28.58 -6.58
CA ASN A 378 -45.97 -28.52 -5.12
C ASN A 378 -46.15 -27.10 -4.54
N LYS A 379 -46.06 -26.05 -5.36
CA LYS A 379 -46.35 -24.67 -4.95
C LYS A 379 -47.79 -24.22 -5.24
N THR A 380 -48.52 -24.89 -6.12
CA THR A 380 -49.92 -24.57 -6.42
C THR A 380 -50.93 -25.23 -5.45
N LYS A 381 -50.51 -26.25 -4.68
CA LYS A 381 -51.34 -26.89 -3.65
C LYS A 381 -51.22 -26.29 -2.23
N LYS A 382 -50.20 -25.47 -1.96
CA LYS A 382 -49.99 -24.85 -0.61
C LYS A 382 -50.62 -23.46 -0.45
N THR A 383 -51.09 -22.83 -1.53
CA THR A 383 -51.81 -21.54 -1.49
C THR A 383 -53.33 -21.67 -1.50
N ALA A 384 -53.88 -22.86 -1.81
CA ALA A 384 -55.31 -23.14 -1.68
C ALA A 384 -55.71 -23.47 -0.23
N HIS A 385 -54.88 -24.18 0.54
CA HIS A 385 -55.19 -24.53 1.94
C HIS A 385 -54.97 -23.42 2.98
N LYS A 386 -54.43 -22.26 2.59
CA LYS A 386 -54.26 -21.10 3.50
C LYS A 386 -55.36 -20.03 3.34
N ARG A 387 -56.27 -20.17 2.37
CA ARG A 387 -57.42 -19.27 2.19
C ARG A 387 -58.74 -19.78 2.78
N GLU A 388 -58.83 -21.05 3.15
CA GLU A 388 -60.00 -21.60 3.88
C GLU A 388 -59.84 -21.61 5.42
N ALA A 389 -58.61 -21.42 5.94
CA ALA A 389 -58.36 -21.37 7.39
C ALA A 389 -58.45 -19.96 8.01
N LEU A 390 -58.68 -18.92 7.20
CA LEU A 390 -58.80 -17.52 7.65
C LEU A 390 -60.24 -16.99 7.62
N SER A 391 -61.21 -17.68 7.02
CA SER A 391 -62.64 -17.36 7.15
C SER A 391 -63.36 -18.14 8.28
N ALA A 392 -62.69 -19.14 8.86
CA ALA A 392 -63.23 -19.93 9.98
C ALA A 392 -62.87 -19.38 11.38
N HIS A 393 -61.97 -18.39 11.46
CA HIS A 393 -61.53 -17.80 12.74
C HIS A 393 -62.14 -16.42 13.05
N GLU A 394 -62.80 -15.76 12.09
CA GLU A 394 -63.55 -14.51 12.30
C GLU A 394 -65.06 -14.71 12.58
N ASN A 395 -65.58 -15.94 12.47
CA ASN A 395 -66.99 -16.26 12.79
C ASN A 395 -67.21 -16.87 14.18
N LEU A 396 -66.17 -16.99 15.02
CA LEU A 396 -66.27 -17.53 16.39
C LEU A 396 -66.10 -16.48 17.50
N GLU A 397 -65.77 -15.23 17.18
CA GLU A 397 -65.76 -14.12 18.16
C GLU A 397 -67.00 -13.19 18.07
N HIS A 398 -67.88 -13.37 17.09
CA HIS A 398 -69.12 -12.58 16.98
C HIS A 398 -70.39 -13.25 17.53
N THR A 399 -70.32 -14.50 18.02
CA THR A 399 -71.47 -15.22 18.63
C THR A 399 -71.42 -15.33 20.16
N LYS A 400 -70.51 -14.62 20.84
CA LYS A 400 -70.48 -14.51 22.32
C LYS A 400 -70.86 -13.14 22.89
N LYS A 401 -71.50 -12.27 22.09
CA LYS A 401 -72.02 -10.97 22.55
C LYS A 401 -73.43 -10.64 22.05
N VAL A 402 -74.34 -11.63 22.05
CA VAL A 402 -75.79 -11.41 22.22
C VAL A 402 -76.36 -12.56 23.06
N CYS A 403 -76.04 -12.56 24.35
CA CYS A 403 -76.86 -13.15 25.40
C CYS A 403 -76.54 -12.43 26.72
N MET A 404 -76.83 -11.13 26.75
CA MET A 404 -77.23 -10.36 27.92
C MET A 404 -77.76 -9.02 27.40
N GLN A 405 -79.08 -8.86 27.58
CA GLN A 405 -79.98 -7.76 27.20
C GLN A 405 -80.52 -7.78 25.76
#